data_AF-A0A1I1RHL2-F1
#
_entry.id   AF-A0A1I1RHL2-F1
#
_cell.length_a   1.000
_cell.length_b   1.000
_cell.length_c   1.000
_cell.angle_alpha   90.00
_cell.angle_beta   90.00
_cell.angle_gamma   90.00
#
_symmetry.space_group_name_H-M   'P 1'
#
loop_
_entity.id
_entity.type
_entity.pdbx_description
1 polymer ?
#
loop_
_entity_poly.entity_id
_entity_poly.type
_entity_poly.pdbx_seq_one_letter_code
_entity_poly.pdbx_strand_id
1 'polypeptide(L)'
;MKTSIKLIASALLLTISLSVSSFGKGQDDHLTKAFVAAMFPANNTSKLWLCLEKYKPEEKVTLEVVNEKGQVMFQEIVSGKSRKKSAIRQQFDMSEIPDGTYTFRVSAESQKEEFTFKLATPNLEVNQPIRLVAIK
;
A
#
# COMPACT_ATOMS: atom_id res chain seq x y z
N MET A 1 31.13 60.60 -16.05
CA MET A 1 30.91 59.22 -16.55
C MET A 1 29.83 58.60 -15.71
N LYS A 2 28.76 58.09 -16.36
CA LYS A 2 27.49 57.72 -15.73
C LYS A 2 27.53 56.25 -15.26
N THR A 3 26.91 55.99 -14.12
CA THR A 3 26.79 54.73 -13.37
C THR A 3 25.94 53.67 -14.07
N SER A 4 26.04 52.40 -13.64
CA SER A 4 24.94 51.40 -13.44
C SER A 4 25.42 49.95 -13.65
N ILE A 5 24.86 48.85 -13.12
CA ILE A 5 23.95 48.46 -12.02
C ILE A 5 24.16 46.93 -11.91
N LYS A 6 24.29 46.38 -10.69
CA LYS A 6 24.32 44.93 -10.42
C LYS A 6 22.88 44.38 -10.49
N LEU A 7 22.62 43.31 -11.26
CA LEU A 7 21.37 42.54 -11.16
C LEU A 7 21.66 41.04 -11.20
N ILE A 8 21.30 40.39 -10.10
CA ILE A 8 21.39 38.96 -9.83
C ILE A 8 20.13 38.31 -10.41
N ALA A 9 20.27 37.49 -11.45
CA ALA A 9 19.16 36.71 -11.98
C ALA A 9 19.10 35.35 -11.26
N SER A 10 18.28 35.28 -10.21
CA SER A 10 17.88 34.03 -9.56
C SER A 10 16.79 33.38 -10.42
N ALA A 11 17.14 32.32 -11.16
CA ALA A 11 16.20 31.54 -11.94
C ALA A 11 15.61 30.43 -11.05
N LEU A 12 14.42 30.68 -10.50
CA LEU A 12 13.65 29.68 -9.77
C LEU A 12 12.90 28.80 -10.77
N LEU A 13 13.45 27.62 -11.09
CA LEU A 13 12.77 26.60 -11.89
C LEU A 13 11.74 25.88 -11.01
N LEU A 14 10.46 26.27 -11.12
CA LEU A 14 9.34 25.50 -10.58
C LEU A 14 9.06 24.32 -11.52
N THR A 15 9.46 23.11 -11.13
CA THR A 15 9.05 21.87 -11.79
C THR A 15 7.69 21.43 -11.24
N ILE A 16 6.65 21.55 -12.06
CA ILE A 16 5.32 21.02 -11.73
C ILE A 16 5.32 19.54 -12.09
N SER A 17 5.45 18.67 -11.09
CA SER A 17 5.18 17.22 -11.26
C SER A 17 3.67 17.01 -11.42
N LEU A 18 3.22 16.77 -12.65
CA LEU A 18 1.86 16.31 -12.94
C LEU A 18 1.77 14.81 -12.63
N SER A 19 1.15 14.46 -11.51
CA SER A 19 0.76 13.08 -11.22
C SER A 19 -0.47 12.73 -12.06
N VAL A 20 -0.27 11.96 -13.13
CA VAL A 20 -1.37 11.35 -13.90
C VAL A 20 -1.98 10.21 -13.10
N SER A 21 -3.19 10.40 -12.57
CA SER A 21 -4.05 9.32 -12.12
C SER A 21 -4.87 8.82 -13.31
N SER A 22 -4.56 7.61 -13.80
CA SER A 22 -5.39 6.97 -14.83
C SER A 22 -6.63 6.38 -14.17
N PHE A 23 -7.80 6.97 -14.42
CA PHE A 23 -9.10 6.34 -14.13
C PHE A 23 -9.51 5.49 -15.33
N GLY A 24 -9.28 4.19 -15.24
CA GLY A 24 -9.66 3.22 -16.26
C GLY A 24 -11.17 3.02 -16.34
N LYS A 25 -11.73 3.14 -17.54
CA LYS A 25 -13.14 2.92 -17.89
C LYS A 25 -13.46 1.42 -17.81
N GLY A 26 -14.47 1.04 -17.02
CA GLY A 26 -14.89 -0.34 -16.82
C GLY A 26 -15.47 -0.96 -18.10
N GLN A 27 -14.76 -1.94 -18.64
CA GLN A 27 -15.23 -2.90 -19.63
C GLN A 27 -15.00 -4.28 -19.01
N ASP A 28 -15.92 -5.23 -19.16
CA ASP A 28 -15.75 -6.58 -18.61
C ASP A 28 -14.55 -7.27 -19.27
N ASP A 29 -13.45 -7.32 -18.53
CA ASP A 29 -12.08 -7.49 -19.04
C ASP A 29 -11.43 -8.82 -18.56
N HIS A 30 -12.26 -9.81 -18.26
CA HIS A 30 -11.80 -11.13 -17.76
C HIS A 30 -10.88 -11.85 -18.76
N LEU A 31 -10.95 -11.50 -20.05
CA LEU A 31 -10.11 -12.12 -21.09
C LEU A 31 -8.67 -11.60 -21.10
N THR A 32 -8.41 -10.38 -20.60
CA THR A 32 -7.05 -9.82 -20.61
C THR A 32 -6.39 -9.90 -19.23
N LYS A 33 -7.17 -9.77 -18.15
CA LYS A 33 -6.66 -9.78 -16.77
C LYS A 33 -6.05 -11.13 -16.38
N ALA A 34 -4.92 -11.07 -15.69
CA ALA A 34 -4.26 -12.23 -15.11
C ALA A 34 -4.96 -12.69 -13.81
N PHE A 35 -5.48 -11.73 -13.04
CA PHE A 35 -6.12 -11.96 -11.76
C PHE A 35 -7.18 -10.90 -11.42
N VAL A 36 -7.93 -11.14 -10.35
CA VAL A 36 -8.65 -10.14 -9.59
C VAL A 36 -8.23 -10.25 -8.12
N ALA A 37 -7.99 -9.12 -7.47
CA ALA A 37 -7.65 -9.07 -6.06
C ALA A 37 -8.63 -8.20 -5.26
N ALA A 38 -8.87 -8.59 -4.02
CA ALA A 38 -9.58 -7.79 -3.03
C ALA A 38 -8.83 -7.85 -1.70
N MET A 39 -8.67 -6.70 -1.05
CA MET A 39 -8.02 -6.58 0.24
C MET A 39 -8.92 -5.86 1.24
N PHE A 40 -9.01 -6.37 2.46
CA PHE A 40 -9.85 -5.80 3.51
C PHE A 40 -9.32 -6.13 4.92
N PRO A 41 -9.61 -5.29 5.92
CA PRO A 41 -9.22 -5.56 7.31
C PRO A 41 -9.90 -6.84 7.84
N ALA A 42 -9.17 -7.60 8.66
CA ALA A 42 -9.77 -8.64 9.48
C ALA A 42 -10.36 -8.03 10.77
N ASN A 43 -11.02 -8.87 11.59
CA ASN A 43 -11.54 -8.43 12.89
C ASN A 43 -10.42 -7.93 13.83
N ASN A 44 -9.20 -8.43 13.67
CA ASN A 44 -8.02 -7.87 14.32
C ASN A 44 -7.42 -6.77 13.42
N THR A 45 -7.28 -5.56 13.94
CA THR A 45 -6.85 -4.36 13.22
C THR A 45 -5.42 -4.46 12.66
N SER A 46 -4.58 -5.34 13.22
CA SER A 46 -3.23 -5.60 12.72
C SER A 46 -3.19 -6.69 11.64
N LYS A 47 -4.35 -7.17 11.16
CA LYS A 47 -4.42 -8.24 10.17
C LYS A 47 -5.22 -7.83 8.94
N LEU A 48 -4.74 -8.24 7.77
CA LEU A 48 -5.38 -7.98 6.48
C LEU A 48 -5.68 -9.28 5.77
N TRP A 49 -6.87 -9.37 5.18
CA TRP A 49 -7.20 -10.42 4.24
C TRP A 49 -6.85 -9.98 2.82
N LEU A 50 -6.18 -10.86 2.09
CA LEU A 50 -6.05 -10.81 0.65
C LEU A 50 -6.79 -11.99 0.04
N CYS A 51 -7.76 -11.69 -0.82
CA CYS A 51 -8.41 -12.66 -1.68
C CYS A 51 -7.92 -12.41 -3.11
N LEU A 52 -7.23 -13.38 -3.68
CA LEU A 52 -6.71 -13.35 -5.04
C LEU A 52 -7.35 -14.48 -5.84
N GLU A 53 -7.97 -14.17 -6.96
CA GLU A 53 -8.45 -15.17 -7.92
C GLU A 53 -7.74 -14.98 -9.26
N LYS A 54 -7.07 -16.03 -9.71
CA LYS A 54 -6.29 -16.06 -10.95
C LYS A 54 -7.16 -16.56 -12.10
N TYR A 55 -7.26 -15.76 -13.14
CA TYR A 55 -7.87 -16.19 -14.42
C TYR A 55 -6.89 -16.99 -15.28
N LYS A 56 -5.58 -16.77 -15.09
CA LYS A 56 -4.48 -17.50 -15.74
C LYS A 56 -3.67 -18.27 -14.67
N PRO A 57 -4.01 -19.54 -14.38
CA PRO A 57 -3.42 -20.29 -13.26
C PRO A 57 -1.90 -20.46 -13.34
N GLU A 58 -1.36 -20.55 -14.55
CA GLU A 58 0.07 -20.75 -14.83
C GLU A 58 0.90 -19.47 -14.65
N GLU A 59 0.29 -18.29 -14.74
CA GLU A 59 1.00 -17.01 -14.63
C GLU A 59 1.46 -16.77 -13.19
N LYS A 60 2.68 -16.27 -13.00
CA LYS A 60 3.18 -15.94 -11.66
C LYS A 60 2.57 -14.62 -11.21
N VAL A 61 2.11 -14.59 -9.96
CA VAL A 61 1.66 -13.35 -9.31
C VAL A 61 2.61 -13.06 -8.17
N THR A 62 3.23 -11.89 -8.18
CA THR A 62 4.08 -11.39 -7.10
C THR A 62 3.24 -10.53 -6.17
N LEU A 63 3.35 -10.80 -4.87
CA LEU A 63 2.74 -10.06 -3.78
C LEU A 63 3.85 -9.31 -3.05
N GLU A 64 3.72 -8.01 -2.88
CA GLU A 64 4.69 -7.19 -2.16
C GLU A 64 4.00 -6.26 -1.17
N VAL A 65 4.60 -6.10 0.02
CA VAL A 65 4.27 -4.98 0.91
C VAL A 65 5.42 -3.98 0.86
N VAL A 66 5.10 -2.73 0.55
CA VAL A 66 6.08 -1.67 0.39
C VAL A 66 5.75 -0.53 1.33
N ASN A 67 6.75 0.00 2.03
CA ASN A 67 6.57 1.17 2.89
C ASN A 67 6.56 2.48 2.09
N GLU A 68 6.27 3.60 2.75
CA GLU A 68 6.25 4.94 2.14
C GLU A 68 7.56 5.36 1.46
N LYS A 69 8.70 4.77 1.85
CA LYS A 69 10.01 5.03 1.27
C LYS A 69 10.29 4.17 0.03
N GLY A 70 9.33 3.35 -0.39
CA GLY A 70 9.50 2.41 -1.50
C GLY A 70 10.27 1.14 -1.14
N GLN A 71 10.57 0.89 0.14
CA GLN A 71 11.29 -0.30 0.57
C GLN A 71 10.33 -1.50 0.65
N VAL A 72 10.73 -2.62 0.07
CA VAL A 72 9.97 -3.88 0.13
C VAL A 72 10.17 -4.51 1.51
N MET A 73 9.08 -4.62 2.26
CA MET A 73 9.03 -5.19 3.62
C MET A 73 8.66 -6.68 3.59
N PHE A 74 7.92 -7.09 2.57
CA PHE A 74 7.51 -8.46 2.35
C PHE A 74 7.42 -8.72 0.84
N GLN A 75 7.79 -9.92 0.41
CA GLN A 75 7.59 -10.39 -0.95
C GLN A 75 7.28 -11.89 -0.97
N GLU A 76 6.26 -12.27 -1.73
CA GLU A 76 5.91 -13.66 -1.99
C GLU A 76 5.54 -13.85 -3.46
N ILE A 77 6.02 -14.94 -4.06
CA ILE A 77 5.65 -15.31 -5.43
C ILE A 77 4.67 -16.46 -5.37
N VAL A 78 3.46 -16.16 -5.80
CA VAL A 78 2.38 -17.12 -5.94
C VAL A 78 2.43 -17.75 -7.34
N SER A 79 2.66 -19.06 -7.37
CA SER A 79 2.56 -19.86 -8.60
C SER A 79 1.56 -21.01 -8.41
N GLY A 80 0.75 -21.27 -9.44
CA GLY A 80 -0.16 -22.40 -9.49
C GLY A 80 0.20 -23.25 -10.70
N LYS A 81 0.23 -24.58 -10.53
CA LYS A 81 0.39 -25.55 -11.65
C LYS A 81 -0.93 -26.26 -12.00
N SER A 82 -2.03 -25.87 -11.35
CA SER A 82 -3.31 -26.58 -11.46
C SER A 82 -4.47 -25.61 -11.35
N ARG A 83 -5.45 -25.76 -12.26
CA ARG A 83 -6.70 -24.99 -12.27
C ARG A 83 -7.45 -25.00 -10.92
N LYS A 84 -7.24 -26.01 -10.07
CA LYS A 84 -7.87 -26.10 -8.74
C LYS A 84 -7.28 -25.15 -7.69
N LYS A 85 -6.11 -24.55 -7.95
CA LYS A 85 -5.43 -23.58 -7.07
C LYS A 85 -5.47 -22.15 -7.63
N SER A 86 -6.50 -21.82 -8.39
CA SER A 86 -6.66 -20.48 -8.97
C SER A 86 -7.00 -19.42 -7.93
N ALA A 87 -7.59 -19.79 -6.80
CA ALA A 87 -7.96 -18.86 -5.74
C ALA A 87 -7.08 -19.02 -4.49
N ILE A 88 -6.66 -17.89 -3.92
CA ILE A 88 -5.91 -17.78 -2.67
C ILE A 88 -6.65 -16.84 -1.74
N ARG A 89 -6.75 -17.24 -0.48
CA ARG A 89 -7.27 -16.43 0.61
C ARG A 89 -6.25 -16.51 1.73
N GLN A 90 -5.51 -15.43 1.93
CA GLN A 90 -4.42 -15.36 2.89
C GLN A 90 -4.64 -14.21 3.84
N GLN A 91 -4.38 -14.47 5.12
CA GLN A 91 -4.33 -13.44 6.13
C GLN A 91 -2.89 -13.06 6.38
N PHE A 92 -2.59 -11.76 6.30
CA PHE A 92 -1.29 -11.19 6.60
C PHE A 92 -1.32 -10.60 8.01
N ASP A 93 -0.34 -10.96 8.82
CA ASP A 93 -0.12 -10.40 10.15
C ASP A 93 0.87 -9.24 10.04
N MET A 94 0.40 -8.03 10.39
CA MET A 94 1.18 -6.80 10.34
C MET A 94 1.64 -6.37 11.74
N SER A 95 1.50 -7.22 12.76
CA SER A 95 1.85 -6.86 14.15
C SER A 95 3.35 -6.63 14.38
N GLU A 96 4.21 -7.15 13.51
CA GLU A 96 5.68 -7.03 13.62
C GLU A 96 6.26 -5.88 12.80
N ILE A 97 5.44 -5.12 12.07
CA ILE A 97 5.89 -3.94 11.31
C ILE A 97 5.48 -2.64 12.02
N PRO A 98 6.29 -1.56 11.95
CA PRO A 98 5.96 -0.29 12.59
C PRO A 98 4.67 0.35 12.06
N ASP A 99 4.09 1.25 12.85
CA ASP A 99 3.04 2.15 12.37
C ASP A 99 3.53 2.95 11.16
N GLY A 100 2.66 3.13 10.16
CA GLY A 100 3.04 3.79 8.92
C GLY A 100 2.03 3.62 7.79
N THR A 101 2.35 4.22 6.64
CA THR A 101 1.60 4.02 5.39
C THR A 101 2.29 2.98 4.53
N TYR A 102 1.52 2.00 4.08
CA TYR A 102 2.00 0.87 3.30
C TYR A 102 1.17 0.71 2.03
N THR A 103 1.80 0.15 1.01
CA THR A 103 1.13 -0.25 -0.24
C THR A 103 1.34 -1.74 -0.46
N PHE A 104 0.24 -2.48 -0.50
CA PHE A 104 0.23 -3.87 -0.95
C PHE A 104 0.18 -3.86 -2.48
N ARG A 105 1.19 -4.40 -3.15
CA ARG A 105 1.27 -4.51 -4.60
C ARG A 105 1.01 -5.95 -5.01
N VAL A 106 0.11 -6.14 -5.96
CA VAL A 106 -0.17 -7.42 -6.61
C VAL A 106 0.20 -7.25 -8.08
N SER A 107 1.18 -8.00 -8.56
CA SER A 107 1.67 -7.85 -9.93
C SER A 107 1.79 -9.19 -10.65
N ALA A 108 1.41 -9.20 -11.91
CA ALA A 108 1.69 -10.24 -12.89
C ALA A 108 2.42 -9.59 -14.08
N GLU A 109 2.66 -10.34 -15.16
CA GLU A 109 3.42 -9.81 -16.30
C GLU A 109 2.69 -8.64 -16.98
N SER A 110 1.36 -8.74 -17.05
CA SER A 110 0.50 -7.81 -17.78
C SER A 110 -0.40 -6.92 -16.90
N GLN A 111 -0.41 -7.15 -15.59
CA GLN A 111 -1.35 -6.51 -14.67
C GLN A 111 -0.67 -6.12 -13.36
N LYS A 112 -1.00 -4.94 -12.85
CA LYS A 112 -0.57 -4.47 -11.53
C LYS A 112 -1.75 -3.80 -10.81
N GLU A 113 -1.98 -4.21 -9.57
CA GLU A 113 -2.97 -3.61 -8.67
C GLU A 113 -2.27 -3.21 -7.36
N GLU A 114 -2.66 -2.07 -6.79
CA GLU A 114 -2.09 -1.53 -5.56
C GLU A 114 -3.19 -1.18 -4.55
N PHE A 115 -2.96 -1.56 -3.30
CA PHE A 115 -3.86 -1.26 -2.19
C PHE A 115 -3.09 -0.54 -1.09
N THR A 116 -3.38 0.75 -0.90
CA THR A 116 -2.74 1.56 0.14
C THR A 116 -3.55 1.49 1.44
N PHE A 117 -2.85 1.31 2.56
CA PHE A 117 -3.45 1.26 3.89
C PHE A 117 -2.53 1.91 4.93
N LYS A 118 -3.12 2.30 6.06
CA LYS A 118 -2.40 2.86 7.20
C LYS A 118 -2.45 1.89 8.37
N LEU A 119 -1.29 1.54 8.90
CA LEU A 119 -1.18 0.84 10.19
C LEU A 119 -1.00 1.88 11.28
N ALA A 120 -1.85 1.81 12.30
CA ALA A 120 -1.79 2.70 13.45
C ALA A 120 -2.19 1.91 14.71
N THR A 121 -1.34 1.99 15.73
CA THR A 121 -1.62 1.45 17.05
C THR A 121 -2.70 2.31 17.73
N PRO A 122 -3.75 1.71 18.32
CA PRO A 122 -4.76 2.48 19.05
C PRO A 122 -4.11 3.25 20.21
N ASN A 123 -4.49 4.52 20.40
CA ASN A 123 -4.07 5.27 21.58
C ASN A 123 -4.61 4.60 22.84
N LEU A 124 -3.74 4.38 23.83
CA LEU A 124 -4.15 3.86 25.14
C LEU A 124 -4.82 4.99 25.94
N GLU A 125 -6.10 4.85 26.23
CA GLU A 125 -6.77 5.68 27.23
C GLU A 125 -6.41 5.16 28.63
N VAL A 126 -5.41 5.78 29.27
CA VAL A 126 -5.04 5.44 30.65
C VAL A 126 -6.01 6.12 31.60
N ASN A 127 -7.01 5.37 32.06
CA ASN A 127 -7.90 5.83 33.13
C ASN A 127 -7.16 5.70 34.48
N GLN A 128 -6.43 6.76 34.85
CA GLN A 128 -5.70 6.76 36.12
C GLN A 128 -6.67 6.95 37.29
N PRO A 129 -6.59 6.11 38.34
CA PRO A 129 -7.40 6.31 39.53
C PRO A 129 -6.99 7.63 40.21
N ILE A 130 -7.97 8.51 40.43
CA ILE A 130 -7.77 9.71 41.25
C ILE A 130 -7.50 9.25 42.69
N ARG A 131 -6.24 9.34 43.14
CA ARG A 131 -5.92 9.18 44.56
C ARG A 131 -6.10 10.51 45.28
N LEU A 132 -7.10 10.57 46.15
CA LEU A 132 -7.22 11.64 47.14
C LEU A 132 -6.18 11.39 48.24
N VAL A 133 -5.13 12.21 48.28
CA VAL A 133 -4.18 12.23 49.40
C VAL A 133 -4.66 13.29 50.38
N ALA A 134 -5.16 12.86 51.54
CA ALA A 134 -5.39 13.77 52.65
C ALA A 134 -4.03 14.08 53.30
N ILE A 135 -3.60 15.34 53.23
CA ILE A 135 -2.47 15.84 54.02
C ILE A 135 -3.03 16.20 55.40
N LYS A 136 -2.41 15.67 56.44
CA LYS A 136 -2.79 15.88 57.85
C LYS A 136 -1.79 16.81 58.53
#